data_AF-A0A4U5M1J4-F1
#
_entry.id   AF-A0A4U5M1J4-F1
#
_cell.length_a   1.000
_cell.length_b   1.000
_cell.length_c   1.000
_cell.angle_alpha   90.00
_cell.angle_beta   90.00
_cell.angle_gamma   90.00
#
_symmetry.space_group_name_H-M   'P 1'
#
loop_
_entity.id
_entity.type
_entity.pdbx_description
1 polymer ?
#
loop_
_entity_poly.entity_id
_entity_poly.type
_entity_poly.pdbx_seq_one_letter_code
_entity_poly.pdbx_strand_id
1 'polypeptide(L)'
;MKKNEKKLTHKKTVKIQKTVLWNLLILSSVPILMAVVPTLIGEVYMPFRYLPNANLALEVMSVILLNYGTVYGIMIFYLFKDYRKVVERMLLCVLEKCVVVPKTVVVAVSSSNIT
;
A
#
# COMPACT_ATOMS: atom_id res chain seq x y z
N MET A 1 -22.71 -11.00 36.34
CA MET A 1 -22.32 -10.05 35.26
C MET A 1 -21.23 -10.55 34.29
N LYS A 2 -20.20 -11.31 34.71
CA LYS A 2 -19.03 -11.67 33.85
C LYS A 2 -19.30 -12.46 32.54
N LYS A 3 -20.43 -13.18 32.40
CA LYS A 3 -20.69 -14.03 31.21
C LYS A 3 -21.09 -13.24 29.96
N ASN A 4 -21.76 -12.09 30.14
CA ASN A 4 -22.22 -11.25 29.03
C ASN A 4 -21.08 -10.42 28.42
N GLU A 5 -20.12 -9.97 29.24
CA GLU A 5 -18.95 -9.23 28.77
C GLU A 5 -18.00 -10.09 27.94
N LYS A 6 -17.79 -11.35 28.33
CA LYS A 6 -17.01 -12.34 27.55
C LYS A 6 -17.65 -12.63 26.19
N LYS A 7 -18.98 -12.75 26.13
CA LYS A 7 -19.71 -12.90 24.85
C LYS A 7 -19.60 -11.66 23.97
N LEU A 8 -19.63 -10.47 24.57
CA LEU A 8 -19.53 -9.20 23.84
C LEU A 8 -18.12 -8.97 23.26
N THR A 9 -17.07 -9.24 24.04
CA THR A 9 -15.67 -9.17 23.57
C THR A 9 -15.42 -10.20 22.47
N HIS A 10 -15.86 -11.44 22.65
CA HIS A 10 -15.72 -12.48 21.63
C HIS A 10 -16.40 -12.08 20.30
N LYS A 11 -17.63 -11.54 20.37
CA LYS A 11 -18.34 -11.03 19.18
C LYS A 11 -17.60 -9.87 18.49
N LYS A 12 -16.96 -8.97 19.24
CA LYS A 12 -16.14 -7.89 18.65
C LYS A 12 -14.90 -8.45 17.97
N THR A 13 -14.17 -9.36 18.61
CA THR A 13 -12.97 -9.99 18.04
C THR A 13 -13.27 -10.75 16.75
N VAL A 14 -14.36 -11.52 16.73
CA VAL A 14 -14.79 -12.26 15.53
C VAL A 14 -15.14 -11.31 14.38
N LYS A 15 -15.77 -10.17 14.65
CA LYS A 15 -16.05 -9.16 13.62
C LYS A 15 -14.77 -8.57 13.02
N ILE A 16 -13.81 -8.20 13.87
CA ILE A 16 -12.51 -7.66 13.43
C ILE A 16 -11.77 -8.70 12.60
N GLN A 17 -11.69 -9.95 13.07
CA GLN A 17 -11.05 -11.05 12.34
C GLN A 17 -11.72 -11.27 10.97
N LYS A 18 -13.05 -11.24 10.91
CA LYS A 18 -13.79 -11.40 9.65
C LYS A 18 -13.52 -10.27 8.67
N THR A 19 -13.42 -9.02 9.16
CA THR A 19 -13.04 -7.87 8.32
C THR A 19 -11.61 -7.99 7.81
N VAL A 20 -10.66 -8.36 8.66
CA VAL A 20 -9.26 -8.58 8.24
C VAL A 20 -9.17 -9.69 7.21
N LEU A 21 -9.88 -10.80 7.43
CA LEU A 21 -9.91 -11.93 6.50
C LEU A 21 -10.46 -11.51 5.13
N TRP A 22 -11.60 -10.79 5.09
CA TRP A 22 -12.15 -10.27 3.84
C TRP A 22 -11.18 -9.31 3.14
N ASN A 23 -10.52 -8.45 3.91
CA ASN A 23 -9.54 -7.54 3.35
C ASN A 23 -8.35 -8.30 2.74
N LEU A 24 -7.86 -9.35 3.42
CA LEU A 24 -6.80 -10.21 2.90
C LEU A 24 -7.21 -10.93 1.63
N LEU A 25 -8.46 -11.40 1.58
CA LEU A 25 -9.03 -12.11 0.44
C LEU A 25 -9.09 -11.21 -0.80
N ILE A 26 -9.55 -9.97 -0.63
CA ILE A 26 -9.51 -8.94 -1.68
C ILE A 26 -8.06 -8.60 -2.06
N LEU A 27 -7.16 -8.49 -1.08
CA LEU A 27 -5.75 -8.18 -1.36
C LEU A 27 -5.06 -9.31 -2.13
N SER A 28 -5.45 -10.55 -1.89
CA SER A 28 -4.90 -11.74 -2.56
C SER A 28 -5.38 -11.89 -4.00
N SER A 29 -6.57 -11.38 -4.34
CA SER A 29 -7.09 -11.47 -5.72
C SER A 29 -6.37 -10.51 -6.67
N VAL A 30 -5.88 -9.37 -6.20
CA VAL A 30 -5.16 -8.37 -7.00
C VAL A 30 -3.90 -8.94 -7.68
N PRO A 31 -2.93 -9.56 -6.98
CA PRO A 31 -1.76 -10.15 -7.63
C PRO A 31 -2.13 -11.35 -8.51
N ILE A 32 -3.19 -12.10 -8.19
CA ILE A 32 -3.67 -13.17 -9.08
C ILE A 32 -4.10 -12.57 -10.42
N LEU A 33 -4.90 -11.49 -10.42
CA LEU A 33 -5.35 -10.87 -11.65
C LEU A 33 -4.24 -10.10 -12.38
N MET A 34 -3.36 -9.42 -11.66
CA MET A 34 -2.37 -8.51 -12.24
C MET A 34 -1.02 -9.16 -12.54
N ALA A 35 -0.71 -10.31 -11.95
CA ALA A 35 0.54 -11.03 -12.22
C ALA A 35 0.29 -12.35 -12.95
N VAL A 36 -0.68 -13.16 -12.52
CA VAL A 36 -0.91 -14.47 -13.15
C VAL A 36 -1.50 -14.31 -14.55
N VAL A 37 -2.48 -13.42 -14.74
CA VAL A 37 -3.10 -13.24 -16.06
C VAL A 37 -2.11 -12.72 -17.11
N PRO A 38 -1.33 -11.64 -16.88
CA PRO A 38 -0.35 -11.18 -17.85
C PRO A 38 0.77 -12.21 -18.12
N THR A 39 1.16 -12.98 -17.11
CA THR A 39 2.18 -14.02 -17.27
C THR A 39 1.68 -15.17 -18.14
N LEU A 40 0.46 -15.67 -17.89
CA LEU A 40 -0.15 -16.72 -18.71
C LEU A 40 -0.34 -16.27 -20.16
N ILE A 41 -0.80 -15.04 -20.37
CA ILE A 41 -0.91 -14.46 -21.71
C ILE A 41 0.49 -14.38 -22.35
N GLY A 42 1.50 -13.93 -21.60
CA GLY A 42 2.88 -13.85 -22.09
C GLY A 42 3.44 -15.20 -22.52
N GLU A 43 3.23 -16.26 -21.73
CA GLU A 43 3.65 -17.63 -22.06
C GLU A 43 2.96 -18.15 -23.31
N VAL A 44 1.67 -17.89 -23.47
CA VAL A 44 0.90 -18.28 -24.67
C VAL A 44 1.41 -17.56 -25.92
N TYR A 45 1.79 -16.28 -25.83
CA TYR A 45 2.26 -15.50 -26.97
C TYR A 45 3.76 -15.68 -27.28
N MET A 46 4.53 -16.24 -26.35
CA MET A 46 5.97 -16.50 -26.53
C MET A 46 6.32 -17.39 -27.75
N PRO A 47 5.63 -18.51 -28.02
CA PRO A 47 5.86 -19.32 -29.23
C PRO A 47 5.35 -18.65 -30.52
N PHE A 48 4.40 -17.71 -30.42
CA PHE A 48 3.79 -17.02 -31.56
C PHE A 48 4.38 -15.62 -31.83
N ARG A 49 5.64 -15.39 -31.44
CA ARG A 49 6.35 -14.12 -31.66
C ARG A 49 6.45 -13.67 -33.12
N TYR A 50 6.19 -14.58 -34.06
CA TYR A 50 6.14 -14.28 -35.49
C TYR A 50 4.83 -13.58 -35.91
N LEU A 51 3.81 -13.54 -35.05
CA LEU A 51 2.57 -12.81 -35.33
C LEU A 51 2.81 -11.29 -35.29
N PRO A 52 2.25 -10.53 -36.24
CA PRO A 52 2.29 -9.08 -36.17
C PRO A 52 1.63 -8.62 -34.86
N ASN A 53 2.27 -7.68 -34.17
CA ASN A 53 1.86 -7.15 -32.85
C ASN A 53 2.08 -8.04 -31.62
N ALA A 54 2.62 -9.26 -31.74
CA ALA A 54 2.92 -10.10 -30.57
C ALA A 54 3.92 -9.44 -29.60
N ASN A 55 4.94 -8.77 -30.12
CA ASN A 55 5.91 -8.03 -29.31
C ASN A 55 5.27 -6.84 -28.59
N LEU A 56 4.37 -6.11 -29.28
CA LEU A 56 3.66 -4.98 -28.69
C LEU A 56 2.74 -5.45 -27.55
N ALA A 57 2.05 -6.58 -27.72
CA ALA A 57 1.26 -7.19 -26.65
C ALA A 57 2.12 -7.62 -25.45
N LEU A 58 3.28 -8.23 -25.67
CA LEU A 58 4.21 -8.62 -24.61
C LEU A 58 4.78 -7.41 -23.85
N GLU A 59 5.10 -6.32 -24.54
CA GLU A 59 5.55 -5.08 -23.91
C GLU A 59 4.45 -4.46 -23.03
N VAL A 60 3.22 -4.38 -23.53
CA VAL A 60 2.08 -3.88 -22.75
C VAL A 60 1.86 -4.72 -21.49
N MET A 61 1.89 -6.04 -21.61
CA MET A 61 1.76 -6.95 -20.45
C MET A 61 2.91 -6.79 -19.46
N SER A 62 4.13 -6.55 -19.95
CA SER A 62 5.30 -6.30 -19.10
C SER A 62 5.18 -5.00 -18.32
N VAL A 63 4.65 -3.93 -18.94
CA VAL A 63 4.39 -2.65 -18.25
C VAL A 63 3.33 -2.83 -17.16
N ILE A 64 2.27 -3.59 -17.43
CA ILE A 64 1.23 -3.90 -16.42
C ILE A 64 1.84 -4.66 -15.24
N LEU A 65 2.67 -5.68 -15.52
CA LEU A 65 3.35 -6.46 -14.50
C LEU A 65 4.31 -5.61 -13.65
N LEU A 66 5.07 -4.72 -14.29
CA LEU A 66 6.01 -3.84 -13.60
C LEU A 66 5.31 -2.87 -12.63
N ASN A 67 4.07 -2.47 -12.96
CA ASN A 67 3.27 -1.58 -12.13
C ASN A 67 2.41 -2.28 -11.07
N TYR A 68 2.47 -3.62 -10.97
CA TYR A 68 1.62 -4.36 -10.02
C TYR A 68 1.87 -3.91 -8.57
N GLY A 69 3.13 -3.60 -8.21
CA GLY A 69 3.50 -3.18 -6.85
C GLY A 69 2.84 -1.86 -6.44
N THR A 70 2.72 -0.91 -7.37
CA THR A 70 2.08 0.38 -7.14
C THR A 70 0.57 0.22 -6.92
N VAL A 71 -0.09 -0.60 -7.77
CA VAL A 71 -1.52 -0.91 -7.63
C VAL A 71 -1.79 -1.65 -6.32
N TYR A 72 -0.93 -2.60 -5.96
CA TYR A 72 -1.00 -3.34 -4.71
C TYR A 72 -0.87 -2.41 -3.49
N GLY A 73 0.07 -1.47 -3.53
CA GLY A 73 0.23 -0.44 -2.49
C GLY A 73 -1.02 0.41 -2.31
N ILE A 74 -1.61 0.91 -3.39
CA ILE A 74 -2.86 1.69 -3.34
C ILE A 74 -4.00 0.87 -2.73
N MET A 75 -4.10 -0.42 -3.07
CA MET A 75 -5.12 -1.30 -2.49
C MET A 75 -4.91 -1.54 -0.99
N ILE A 76 -3.68 -1.73 -0.52
CA ILE A 76 -3.38 -1.80 0.92
C ILE A 76 -3.88 -0.54 1.62
N PHE A 77 -3.56 0.63 1.06
CA PHE A 77 -4.06 1.91 1.58
C PHE A 77 -5.58 1.98 1.59
N TYR A 78 -6.27 1.37 0.61
CA TYR A 78 -7.72 1.39 0.53
C TYR A 78 -8.41 0.46 1.54
N LEU A 79 -7.93 -0.78 1.64
CA LEU A 79 -8.57 -1.83 2.43
C LEU A 79 -8.38 -1.65 3.93
N PHE A 80 -7.21 -1.19 4.36
CA PHE A 80 -6.92 -1.04 5.79
C PHE A 80 -7.19 0.38 6.26
N LYS A 81 -8.46 0.68 6.59
CA LYS A 81 -8.87 1.98 7.16
C LYS A 81 -8.09 2.35 8.43
N ASP A 82 -7.76 1.38 9.28
CA ASP A 82 -6.94 1.64 10.47
C ASP A 82 -5.49 1.99 10.09
N TYR A 83 -5.00 1.42 8.99
CA TYR A 83 -3.68 1.75 8.44
C TYR A 83 -3.64 3.18 7.90
N ARG A 84 -4.73 3.67 7.28
CA ARG A 84 -4.84 5.09 6.89
C ARG A 84 -4.63 6.02 8.07
N LYS A 85 -5.27 5.76 9.21
CA LYS A 85 -5.12 6.58 10.43
C LYS A 85 -3.71 6.54 11.02
N VAL A 86 -3.02 5.41 10.88
CA VAL A 86 -1.61 5.28 11.32
C VAL A 86 -0.71 6.05 10.36
N VAL A 87 -0.93 5.91 9.05
CA VAL A 87 -0.13 6.61 8.04
C VAL A 87 -0.38 8.12 8.07
N GLU A 88 -1.62 8.58 8.26
CA GLU A 88 -1.92 10.01 8.49
C GLU A 88 -1.14 10.56 9.68
N ARG A 89 -1.11 9.82 10.81
CA ARG A 89 -0.31 10.22 11.98
C ARG A 89 1.19 10.22 11.71
N MET A 90 1.69 9.22 10.98
CA MET A 90 3.09 9.21 10.57
C MET A 90 3.40 10.37 9.62
N LEU A 91 2.52 10.68 8.67
CA LEU A 91 2.69 11.78 7.72
C LEU A 91 2.70 13.12 8.45
N LEU A 92 1.79 13.33 9.40
CA LEU A 92 1.77 14.54 10.24
C LEU A 92 3.05 14.66 11.05
N CYS A 93 3.52 13.57 11.67
CA CYS A 93 4.76 13.59 12.45
C CYS A 93 6.00 13.85 11.56
N VAL A 94 6.02 13.33 10.34
CA VAL A 94 7.08 13.59 9.35
C VAL A 94 7.01 15.04 8.86
N LEU A 95 5.82 15.55 8.54
CA LEU A 95 5.61 16.94 8.13
C LEU A 95 6.04 17.91 9.24
N GLU A 96 5.67 17.65 10.49
CA GLU A 96 6.12 18.45 11.64
C GLU A 96 7.65 18.43 11.75
N LYS A 97 8.30 17.27 11.59
CA LYS A 97 9.78 17.19 11.61
C LYS A 97 10.44 17.86 10.41
N CYS A 98 9.85 17.77 9.23
CA CYS A 98 10.32 18.46 8.01
C CYS A 98 10.10 19.97 8.09
N VAL A 99 9.08 20.45 8.81
CA VAL A 99 8.77 21.87 9.02
C VAL A 99 9.60 22.48 10.18
N VAL A 100 10.09 21.67 11.12
CA VAL A 100 10.80 22.14 12.33
C VAL A 100 12.32 22.32 12.15
N VAL A 101 12.90 22.10 10.97
CA VAL A 101 14.27 22.56 10.64
C VAL A 101 14.18 23.63 9.55
N PRO A 102 14.30 24.95 9.86
CA PRO A 102 15.36 25.52 10.69
C PRO A 102 14.87 26.66 11.63
N LYS A 103 14.75 26.41 12.94
CA LYS A 103 14.77 27.51 13.94
C LYS A 103 16.04 27.55 14.78
N THR A 104 16.87 26.51 14.75
CA THR A 104 18.13 26.44 15.51
C THR A 104 19.29 27.20 14.84
N VAL A 105 19.27 27.42 13.52
CA VAL A 105 20.32 28.22 12.85
C VAL A 105 20.12 29.73 13.07
N VAL A 106 18.87 30.20 13.20
CA VAL A 106 18.60 31.64 13.40
C VAL A 106 19.00 32.10 14.81
N VAL A 107 18.92 31.22 15.81
CA VAL A 107 19.35 31.56 17.18
C VAL A 107 20.88 31.62 17.30
N ALA A 108 21.61 30.78 16.55
CA ALA A 108 23.07 30.80 16.56
C ALA A 108 23.68 32.07 15.92
N VAL A 109 23.01 32.68 14.94
CA VAL A 109 23.48 33.91 14.27
C VAL A 109 23.20 35.18 15.09
N SER A 110 22.25 35.15 16.03
CA SER A 110 21.92 36.31 16.87
C SER A 110 22.91 36.52 18.04
N SER A 111 23.56 35.46 18.54
CA SER A 111 24.57 35.56 19.61
C SER A 111 25.96 35.99 19.14
N SER A 112 26.25 35.99 17.83
CA SER A 112 27.55 36.40 17.28
C SER A 112 27.65 37.88 16.89
N ASN A 113 26.57 38.66 17.04
CA ASN A 113 26.54 40.11 16.75
C ASN A 113 26.47 40.99 18.02
N ILE A 114 26.71 40.40 19.19
CA ILE A 114 26.84 41.11 20.47
C ILE A 114 28.16 40.70 21.12
N THR A 115 29.28 41.03 20.45
CA THR A 115 30.63 41.10 21.05
C THR A 115 31.45 42.08 20.24
#